data_AF-A0A817EET4-F1
#
_entry.id   AF-A0A817EET4-F1
#
_cell.length_a   1.000
_cell.length_b   1.000
_cell.length_c   1.000
_cell.angle_alpha   90.00
_cell.angle_beta   90.00
_cell.angle_gamma   90.00
#
_symmetry.space_group_name_H-M   'P 1'
#
loop_
_entity.id
_entity.type
_entity.pdbx_description
1 polymer ?
#
loop_
_entity_poly.entity_id
_entity_poly.type
_entity_poly.pdbx_seq_one_letter_code
_entity_poly.pdbx_strand_id
1 'polypeptide(L)'
;MFSGPAFLRRILAHPDRHKYVLSSLQYVGVGSTPVHSDFLRMLEAELRIGRIGQEYGLTESGTFLSSTLYVDYDDDRRHTSIGRCVPHIELKIASNDGTTLPIGSEGEIWARGYSVMRGYYNDPEQTANAITNNGWLRTGDLASMDEEGYLFFVGRKKEMVIQAGVNIYPLEIERAIYEHPSVAEVYVFGIPDPLIDEVSDTIKKRMYVEIPFIGQKKHAMKKKVIYLSNNLRSDLHGGDFFTKPPPSVYFFTIKIRLSNIRTLARRKAMHTTYA
;
A
#
# COMPACT_ATOMS: atom_id res chain seq x y z
N MET A 1 18.97 -9.06 5.26
CA MET A 1 17.78 -9.55 6.00
C MET A 1 16.54 -9.18 5.18
N PHE A 2 15.51 -10.02 5.19
CA PHE A 2 14.18 -9.65 4.67
C PHE A 2 13.16 -9.69 5.80
N SER A 3 12.25 -8.70 5.89
CA SER A 3 11.25 -8.67 6.94
C SER A 3 10.01 -7.85 6.58
N GLY A 4 8.87 -8.22 7.13
CA GLY A 4 7.67 -7.40 7.06
C GLY A 4 7.73 -6.19 8.01
N PRO A 5 7.03 -5.09 7.70
CA PRO A 5 7.09 -3.86 8.49
C PRO A 5 6.64 -4.03 9.94
N ALA A 6 5.66 -4.91 10.22
CA ALA A 6 5.20 -5.17 11.58
C ALA A 6 6.30 -5.70 12.52
N PHE A 7 7.19 -6.56 12.02
CA PHE A 7 8.30 -7.09 12.81
C PHE A 7 9.37 -6.01 13.05
N LEU A 8 9.67 -5.21 12.03
CA LEU A 8 10.59 -4.08 12.15
C LEU A 8 10.08 -3.01 13.14
N ARG A 9 8.77 -2.75 13.17
CA ARG A 9 8.14 -1.90 14.21
C ARG A 9 8.37 -2.46 15.61
N ARG A 10 8.26 -3.79 15.77
CA ARG A 10 8.50 -4.45 17.07
C ARG A 10 9.96 -4.34 17.50
N ILE A 11 10.92 -4.44 16.57
CA ILE A 11 12.34 -4.20 16.86
C ILE A 11 12.54 -2.75 17.33
N LEU A 12 11.99 -1.77 16.60
CA LEU A 12 12.06 -0.36 17.00
C LEU A 12 11.41 -0.08 18.36
N ALA A 13 10.32 -0.78 18.69
CA ALA A 13 9.64 -0.61 19.97
C ALA A 13 10.33 -1.35 21.14
N HIS A 14 11.32 -2.22 20.88
CA HIS A 14 11.92 -3.04 21.92
C HIS A 14 12.73 -2.15 22.90
N PRO A 15 12.47 -2.23 24.23
CA PRO A 15 13.10 -1.34 25.21
C PRO A 15 14.62 -1.49 25.21
N ASP A 16 15.11 -2.71 25.03
CA ASP A 16 16.53 -3.04 25.04
C ASP A 16 17.22 -2.91 23.67
N ARG A 17 16.55 -2.36 22.63
CA ARG A 17 17.12 -2.30 21.27
C ARG A 17 18.50 -1.63 21.23
N HIS A 18 18.70 -0.62 22.07
CA HIS A 18 19.92 0.17 22.17
C HIS A 18 21.11 -0.61 22.75
N LYS A 19 20.88 -1.79 23.37
CA LYS A 19 21.94 -2.68 23.85
C LYS A 19 22.63 -3.44 22.71
N TYR A 20 22.06 -3.45 21.52
CA TYR A 20 22.54 -4.21 20.38
C TYR A 20 22.97 -3.27 19.26
N VAL A 21 24.20 -3.43 18.78
CA VAL A 21 24.72 -2.70 17.62
C VAL A 21 24.62 -3.60 16.40
N LEU A 22 23.88 -3.17 15.38
CA LEU A 22 23.62 -3.95 14.16
C LEU A 22 24.68 -3.68 13.08
N SER A 23 25.97 -3.57 13.45
CA SER A 23 27.05 -3.14 12.53
C SER A 23 27.33 -4.11 11.38
N SER A 24 26.99 -5.39 11.52
CA SER A 24 27.09 -6.38 10.44
C SER A 24 25.88 -6.40 9.51
N LEU A 25 24.79 -5.70 9.86
CA LEU A 25 23.56 -5.68 9.07
C LEU A 25 23.66 -4.60 7.97
N GLN A 26 24.00 -5.03 6.76
CA GLN A 26 24.22 -4.12 5.63
C GLN A 26 22.93 -3.78 4.87
N TYR A 27 22.04 -4.77 4.67
CA TYR A 27 20.85 -4.64 3.85
C TYR A 27 19.61 -5.20 4.55
N VAL A 28 18.51 -4.43 4.52
CA VAL A 28 17.18 -4.90 4.89
C VAL A 28 16.20 -4.68 3.75
N GLY A 29 15.70 -5.78 3.17
CA GLY A 29 14.54 -5.78 2.30
C GLY A 29 13.26 -5.77 3.11
N VAL A 30 12.32 -4.91 2.74
CA VAL A 30 10.98 -4.80 3.34
C VAL A 30 9.94 -5.07 2.27
N GLY A 31 8.94 -5.90 2.57
CA GLY A 31 7.91 -6.25 1.59
C GLY A 31 6.66 -6.84 2.24
N SER A 32 5.88 -7.57 1.43
CA SER A 32 4.61 -8.23 1.77
C SER A 32 3.41 -7.32 2.03
N THR A 33 3.62 -6.06 2.43
CA THR A 33 2.57 -5.06 2.61
C THR A 33 3.09 -3.69 2.19
N PRO A 34 2.24 -2.76 1.74
CA PRO A 34 2.64 -1.39 1.47
C PRO A 34 3.33 -0.76 2.68
N VAL A 35 4.41 -0.04 2.44
CA VAL A 35 5.18 0.65 3.48
C VAL A 35 5.20 2.15 3.20
N HIS A 36 5.00 2.95 4.25
CA HIS A 36 5.13 4.40 4.15
C HIS A 36 6.60 4.81 4.16
N SER A 37 6.97 5.78 3.32
CA SER A 37 8.34 6.32 3.20
C SER A 37 8.93 6.73 4.54
N ASP A 38 8.13 7.37 5.40
CA ASP A 38 8.57 7.88 6.70
C ASP A 38 8.98 6.75 7.64
N PHE A 39 8.33 5.59 7.52
CA PHE A 39 8.71 4.42 8.30
C PHE A 39 10.07 3.87 7.87
N LEU A 40 10.35 3.85 6.57
CA LEU A 40 11.66 3.44 6.06
C LEU A 40 12.76 4.40 6.53
N ARG A 41 12.56 5.72 6.37
CA ARG A 41 13.50 6.74 6.87
C ARG A 41 13.74 6.63 8.37
N MET A 42 12.69 6.38 9.16
CA MET A 42 12.83 6.17 10.61
C MET A 42 13.65 4.91 10.92
N LEU A 43 13.44 3.81 10.20
CA LEU A 43 14.22 2.59 10.41
C LEU A 43 15.72 2.81 10.13
N GLU A 44 16.06 3.56 9.09
CA GLU A 44 17.46 3.89 8.79
C GLU A 44 18.10 4.71 9.89
N ALA A 45 17.41 5.76 10.34
CA ALA A 45 17.90 6.66 11.38
C ALA A 45 18.09 5.94 12.73
N GLU A 46 17.10 5.12 13.13
CA GLU A 46 17.08 4.48 14.46
C GLU A 46 17.93 3.20 14.52
N LEU A 47 17.91 2.37 13.46
CA LEU A 47 18.65 1.11 13.45
C LEU A 47 20.07 1.25 12.91
N ARG A 48 20.41 2.40 12.31
CA ARG A 48 21.73 2.71 11.72
C ARG A 48 22.21 1.62 10.76
N ILE A 49 21.28 1.13 9.96
CA ILE A 49 21.50 0.08 8.95
C ILE A 49 21.99 0.76 7.67
N GLY A 50 22.92 0.11 6.97
CA GLY A 50 23.52 0.68 5.76
C GLY A 50 22.51 0.98 4.65
N ARG A 51 21.55 0.08 4.40
CA ARG A 51 20.52 0.28 3.37
C ARG A 51 19.24 -0.49 3.68
N ILE A 52 18.11 0.21 3.64
CA ILE A 52 16.76 -0.36 3.76
C ILE A 52 15.96 -0.08 2.49
N GLY A 53 15.38 -1.11 1.89
CA GLY A 53 14.67 -0.95 0.62
C GLY A 53 13.43 -1.81 0.53
N GLN A 54 12.51 -1.40 -0.33
CA GLN A 54 11.33 -2.17 -0.66
C GLN A 54 11.63 -3.24 -1.71
N GLU A 55 11.00 -4.40 -1.54
CA GLU A 55 10.97 -5.51 -2.48
C GLU A 55 9.52 -5.94 -2.69
N TYR A 56 9.09 -6.00 -3.94
CA TYR A 56 7.72 -6.33 -4.32
C TYR A 56 7.71 -7.65 -5.09
N GLY A 57 6.77 -8.52 -4.75
CA GLY A 57 6.53 -9.78 -5.42
C GLY A 57 5.31 -10.47 -4.81
N LEU A 58 4.92 -11.58 -5.45
CA LEU A 58 3.82 -12.42 -5.05
C LEU A 58 4.32 -13.85 -4.87
N THR A 59 3.52 -14.70 -4.22
CA THR A 59 3.83 -16.13 -4.16
C THR A 59 3.86 -16.73 -5.57
N GLU A 60 2.93 -16.29 -6.42
CA GLU A 60 2.74 -16.68 -7.80
C GLU A 60 3.90 -16.26 -8.72
N SER A 61 4.71 -15.27 -8.31
CA SER A 61 5.92 -14.87 -9.04
C SER A 61 7.18 -15.60 -8.60
N GLY A 62 7.11 -16.46 -7.58
CA GLY A 62 8.22 -17.28 -7.05
C GLY A 62 9.33 -16.52 -6.34
N THR A 63 9.55 -15.25 -6.68
CA THR A 63 10.50 -14.32 -6.07
C THR A 63 9.93 -12.88 -6.15
N PHE A 64 10.68 -11.91 -5.64
CA PHE A 64 10.46 -10.49 -5.92
C PHE A 64 10.54 -10.22 -7.44
N LEU A 65 9.60 -9.40 -7.91
CA LEU A 65 9.51 -8.89 -9.27
C LEU A 65 10.28 -7.58 -9.43
N SER A 66 10.26 -6.74 -8.40
CA SER A 66 11.00 -5.49 -8.37
C SER A 66 11.62 -5.24 -6.99
N SER A 67 12.72 -4.50 -6.97
CA SER A 67 13.35 -4.10 -5.72
C SER A 67 14.14 -2.81 -5.86
N THR A 68 14.11 -2.02 -4.79
CA THR A 68 14.86 -0.76 -4.67
C THR A 68 16.32 -1.01 -4.27
N LEU A 69 16.66 -2.23 -3.82
CA LEU A 69 18.00 -2.58 -3.37
C LEU A 69 18.95 -2.98 -4.50
N TYR A 70 18.44 -3.29 -5.70
CA TYR A 70 19.29 -3.78 -6.79
C TYR A 70 20.19 -2.73 -7.40
N VAL A 71 19.75 -1.47 -7.47
CA VAL A 71 20.34 -0.55 -8.44
C VAL A 71 20.40 0.90 -7.98
N ASP A 72 19.80 1.26 -6.84
CA ASP A 72 19.57 2.67 -6.54
C ASP A 72 20.24 3.22 -5.27
N TYR A 73 21.10 4.23 -5.43
CA TYR A 73 21.62 5.03 -4.33
C TYR A 73 20.79 6.29 -4.06
N ASP A 74 19.74 6.54 -4.87
CA ASP A 74 18.77 7.61 -4.62
C ASP A 74 17.85 7.22 -3.45
N ASP A 75 18.04 7.91 -2.32
CA ASP A 75 17.27 7.69 -1.11
C ASP A 75 15.78 8.02 -1.28
N ASP A 76 15.42 8.97 -2.13
CA ASP A 76 14.02 9.35 -2.30
C ASP A 76 13.26 8.30 -3.10
N ARG A 77 13.82 7.80 -4.20
CA ARG A 77 13.19 6.72 -4.97
C ARG A 77 13.11 5.41 -4.18
N ARG A 78 14.13 5.13 -3.37
CA ARG A 78 14.16 3.95 -2.50
C ARG A 78 13.04 3.97 -1.45
N HIS A 79 12.62 5.15 -0.99
CA HIS A 79 11.54 5.30 -0.02
C HIS A 79 10.14 5.42 -0.62
N THR A 80 10.02 5.82 -1.90
CA THR A 80 8.73 6.16 -2.52
C THR A 80 8.25 5.16 -3.56
N SER A 81 9.16 4.40 -4.16
CA SER A 81 8.85 3.38 -5.17
C SER A 81 8.92 1.96 -4.60
N ILE A 82 8.37 0.98 -5.34
CA ILE A 82 8.62 -0.45 -5.12
C ILE A 82 9.81 -0.96 -5.96
N GLY A 83 10.64 -0.03 -6.45
CA GLY A 83 11.87 -0.30 -7.17
C GLY A 83 11.67 -0.64 -8.64
N ARG A 84 12.75 -1.13 -9.25
CA ARG A 84 12.81 -1.51 -10.65
C ARG A 84 12.73 -3.01 -10.82
N CYS A 85 12.33 -3.42 -12.01
CA CYS A 85 12.30 -4.83 -12.40
C CYS A 85 13.64 -5.49 -12.13
N VAL A 86 13.61 -6.69 -11.54
CA VAL A 86 14.83 -7.48 -11.33
C VAL A 86 15.30 -8.14 -12.63
N PRO A 87 16.59 -8.53 -12.73
CA PRO A 87 17.13 -9.14 -13.94
C PRO A 87 16.33 -10.37 -14.38
N HIS A 88 16.21 -10.54 -15.70
CA HIS A 88 15.55 -11.69 -16.35
C HIS A 88 14.04 -11.83 -16.08
N ILE A 89 13.42 -10.78 -15.54
CA ILE A 89 11.97 -10.61 -15.46
C ILE A 89 11.56 -9.45 -16.37
N GLU A 90 10.35 -9.53 -16.90
CA GLU A 90 9.71 -8.48 -17.67
C GLU A 90 8.48 -7.98 -16.88
N LEU A 91 8.36 -6.66 -16.76
CA LEU A 91 7.21 -6.00 -16.16
C LEU A 91 6.60 -5.02 -17.14
N LYS A 92 5.28 -4.93 -17.15
CA LYS A 92 4.54 -3.87 -17.83
C LYS A 92 3.39 -3.37 -16.98
N ILE A 93 3.01 -2.11 -17.20
CA ILE A 93 1.73 -1.59 -16.74
C ILE A 93 0.71 -1.85 -17.86
N ALA A 94 -0.32 -2.62 -17.56
CA ALA A 94 -1.32 -3.05 -18.54
C ALA A 94 -2.73 -2.57 -18.18
N SER A 95 -3.52 -2.28 -19.21
CA SER A 95 -4.97 -2.12 -19.09
C SER A 95 -5.67 -3.47 -18.95
N ASN A 96 -6.98 -3.45 -18.71
CA ASN A 96 -7.79 -4.64 -18.47
C ASN A 96 -7.82 -5.63 -19.66
N ASP A 97 -7.67 -5.14 -20.88
CA ASP A 97 -7.58 -5.91 -22.12
C ASP A 97 -6.17 -6.48 -22.36
N GLY A 98 -5.19 -6.11 -21.52
CA GLY A 98 -3.80 -6.55 -21.62
C GLY A 98 -2.90 -5.66 -22.49
N THR A 99 -3.42 -4.56 -23.02
CA THR A 99 -2.63 -3.56 -23.75
C THR A 99 -1.64 -2.89 -22.81
N THR A 100 -0.39 -2.73 -23.25
CA THR A 100 0.63 -2.00 -22.48
C THR A 100 0.29 -0.52 -22.48
N LEU A 101 0.22 0.10 -21.30
CA LEU A 101 -0.08 1.51 -21.14
C LEU A 101 1.17 2.38 -21.27
N PRO A 102 1.02 3.66 -21.67
CA PRO A 102 2.12 4.62 -21.68
C PRO A 102 2.73 4.84 -20.29
N ILE A 103 4.01 5.22 -20.25
CA ILE A 103 4.72 5.64 -19.03
C ILE A 103 3.91 6.70 -18.26
N GLY A 104 3.91 6.61 -16.93
CA GLY A 104 3.14 7.46 -16.03
C GLY A 104 1.66 7.08 -15.87
N SER A 105 1.11 6.25 -16.77
CA SER A 105 -0.28 5.79 -16.65
C SER A 105 -0.45 4.81 -15.50
N GLU A 106 -1.59 4.88 -14.81
CA GLU A 106 -1.97 3.91 -13.78
C GLU A 106 -2.65 2.68 -14.42
N GLY A 107 -2.17 1.48 -14.09
CA GLY A 107 -2.72 0.22 -14.58
C GLY A 107 -2.27 -0.96 -13.76
N GLU A 108 -2.56 -2.17 -14.22
CA GLU A 108 -2.21 -3.41 -13.54
C GLU A 108 -0.76 -3.81 -13.86
N ILE A 109 0.02 -4.18 -12.84
CA ILE A 109 1.34 -4.75 -13.06
C ILE A 109 1.16 -6.14 -13.63
N TRP A 110 1.68 -6.39 -14.83
CA TRP A 110 1.78 -7.73 -15.40
C TRP A 110 3.24 -8.15 -15.43
N ALA A 111 3.50 -9.40 -15.05
CA ALA A 111 4.85 -9.94 -14.95
C ALA A 111 5.04 -11.16 -15.83
N ARG A 112 6.22 -11.31 -16.41
CA ARG A 112 6.62 -12.50 -17.15
C ARG A 112 8.09 -12.80 -16.87
N GLY A 113 8.43 -14.06 -16.71
CA GLY A 113 9.82 -14.45 -16.46
C GLY A 113 9.93 -15.87 -15.96
N TYR A 114 11.16 -16.32 -15.77
CA TYR A 114 11.48 -17.68 -15.35
C TYR A 114 10.90 -18.06 -13.98
N SER A 115 10.59 -17.07 -13.14
CA SER A 115 10.15 -17.28 -11.76
C SER A 115 8.63 -17.41 -11.60
N VAL A 116 7.86 -17.02 -12.62
CA VAL A 116 6.40 -17.11 -12.59
C VAL A 116 5.98 -18.58 -12.44
N MET A 117 5.02 -18.83 -11.56
CA MET A 117 4.50 -20.17 -11.30
C MET A 117 3.98 -20.84 -12.59
N ARG A 118 3.94 -22.17 -12.57
CA ARG A 118 3.31 -22.94 -13.66
C ARG A 118 1.78 -22.87 -13.65
N GLY A 119 1.20 -22.61 -12.48
CA GLY A 119 -0.24 -22.59 -12.26
C GLY A 119 -0.60 -23.03 -10.85
N TYR A 120 -1.87 -22.89 -10.52
CA TYR A 120 -2.44 -23.36 -9.27
C TYR A 120 -2.67 -24.89 -9.31
N TYR A 121 -2.46 -25.54 -8.18
CA TYR A 121 -2.61 -26.99 -8.07
C TYR A 121 -4.07 -27.41 -8.26
N ASN A 122 -4.33 -28.30 -9.22
CA ASN A 122 -5.66 -28.79 -9.58
C ASN A 122 -6.71 -27.70 -9.89
N ASP A 123 -6.27 -26.49 -10.29
CA ASP A 123 -7.17 -25.39 -10.64
C ASP A 123 -6.75 -24.73 -11.97
N PRO A 124 -7.05 -25.39 -13.11
CA PRO A 124 -6.71 -24.87 -14.43
C PRO A 124 -7.49 -23.60 -14.79
N GLU A 125 -8.69 -23.40 -14.24
CA GLU A 125 -9.51 -22.21 -14.50
C GLU A 125 -8.89 -20.97 -13.85
N GLN A 126 -8.55 -21.05 -12.57
CA GLN A 126 -7.87 -19.95 -11.88
C GLN A 126 -6.48 -19.70 -12.47
N THR A 127 -5.81 -20.76 -12.94
CA THR A 127 -4.53 -20.63 -13.67
C THR A 127 -4.69 -19.83 -14.96
N ALA A 128 -5.69 -20.13 -15.79
CA ALA A 128 -5.96 -19.39 -17.02
C ALA A 128 -6.41 -17.95 -16.76
N ASN A 129 -7.06 -17.69 -15.62
CA ASN A 129 -7.43 -16.34 -15.20
C ASN A 129 -6.23 -15.51 -14.76
N ALA A 130 -5.26 -16.13 -14.07
CA ALA A 130 -4.06 -15.47 -13.55
C ALA A 130 -2.94 -15.36 -14.59
N ILE A 131 -2.76 -16.36 -15.45
CA ILE A 131 -1.68 -16.42 -16.45
C ILE A 131 -2.29 -16.40 -17.84
N THR A 132 -1.95 -15.37 -18.61
CA THR A 132 -2.38 -15.27 -20.00
C THR A 132 -1.70 -16.33 -20.88
N ASN A 133 -2.30 -16.62 -22.03
CA ASN A 133 -1.72 -17.52 -23.05
C ASN A 133 -0.29 -17.15 -23.48
N ASN A 134 0.09 -15.88 -23.31
CA ASN A 134 1.39 -15.35 -23.71
C ASN A 134 2.40 -15.33 -22.55
N GLY A 135 2.06 -15.99 -21.43
CA GLY A 135 2.92 -16.18 -20.26
C GLY A 135 2.94 -15.02 -19.26
N TRP A 136 2.07 -14.01 -19.41
CA TRP A 136 1.97 -12.91 -18.44
C TRP A 136 1.11 -13.29 -17.24
N LEU A 137 1.69 -13.20 -16.04
CA LEU A 137 1.00 -13.20 -14.76
C LEU A 137 0.33 -11.85 -14.53
N ARG A 138 -0.98 -11.88 -14.31
CA ARG A 138 -1.81 -10.77 -13.84
C ARG A 138 -1.70 -10.69 -12.33
N THR A 139 -1.05 -9.65 -11.81
CA THR A 139 -0.78 -9.56 -10.36
C THR A 139 -2.00 -9.13 -9.55
N GLY A 140 -2.99 -8.48 -10.18
CA GLY A 140 -4.09 -7.82 -9.47
C GLY A 140 -3.67 -6.57 -8.70
N ASP A 141 -2.41 -6.15 -8.79
CA ASP A 141 -1.85 -4.97 -8.15
C ASP A 141 -1.70 -3.83 -9.16
N LEU A 142 -2.04 -2.61 -8.73
CA LEU A 142 -2.05 -1.41 -9.56
C LEU A 142 -0.84 -0.54 -9.26
N ALA A 143 -0.21 -0.05 -10.32
CA ALA A 143 0.92 0.87 -10.23
C ALA A 143 1.02 1.77 -11.46
N SER A 144 1.86 2.79 -11.36
CA SER A 144 2.44 3.47 -12.52
C SER A 144 3.93 3.15 -12.63
N MET A 145 4.51 3.39 -13.80
CA MET A 145 5.94 3.25 -14.06
C MET A 145 6.48 4.58 -14.59
N ASP A 146 7.63 5.04 -14.11
CA ASP A 146 8.32 6.21 -14.67
C ASP A 146 9.25 5.86 -15.86
N GLU A 147 9.88 6.88 -16.46
CA GLU A 147 10.77 6.73 -17.62
C GLU A 147 12.03 5.91 -17.30
N GLU A 148 12.41 5.80 -16.04
CA GLU A 148 13.58 5.04 -15.58
C GLU A 148 13.21 3.61 -15.14
N GLY A 149 11.93 3.25 -15.22
CA GLY A 149 11.40 1.94 -14.91
C GLY A 149 11.08 1.69 -13.43
N TYR A 150 11.03 2.75 -12.61
CA TYR A 150 10.56 2.63 -11.23
C TYR A 150 9.06 2.45 -11.18
N LEU A 151 8.64 1.50 -10.36
CA LEU A 151 7.23 1.23 -10.12
C LEU A 151 6.74 1.98 -8.88
N PHE A 152 5.59 2.63 -9.00
CA PHE A 152 4.92 3.31 -7.89
C PHE A 152 3.61 2.61 -7.59
N PHE A 153 3.58 1.90 -6.46
CA PHE A 153 2.39 1.16 -6.04
C PHE A 153 1.24 2.10 -5.70
N VAL A 154 0.09 1.85 -6.33
CA VAL A 154 -1.15 2.63 -6.17
C VAL A 154 -2.13 1.89 -5.26
N GLY A 155 -2.29 0.58 -5.42
CA GLY A 155 -3.22 -0.20 -4.61
C GLY A 155 -3.55 -1.55 -5.24
N ARG A 156 -4.54 -2.26 -4.69
CA ARG A 156 -5.02 -3.52 -5.27
C ARG A 156 -6.29 -3.33 -6.07
N LYS A 157 -6.36 -3.97 -7.25
CA LYS A 157 -7.52 -3.92 -8.14
C LYS A 157 -8.82 -4.35 -7.46
N LYS A 158 -8.77 -5.40 -6.62
CA LYS A 158 -9.93 -5.91 -5.87
C LYS A 158 -10.38 -5.01 -4.70
N GLU A 159 -9.50 -4.14 -4.24
CA GLU A 159 -9.74 -3.22 -3.11
C GLU A 159 -10.17 -1.82 -3.57
N MET A 160 -9.91 -1.49 -4.84
CA MET A 160 -10.39 -0.26 -5.48
C MET A 160 -11.91 -0.14 -5.35
N VAL A 161 -12.36 1.04 -4.93
CA VAL A 161 -13.78 1.38 -4.86
C VAL A 161 -14.06 2.41 -5.95
N ILE A 162 -15.07 2.17 -6.77
CA ILE A 162 -15.60 3.18 -7.67
C ILE A 162 -16.79 3.82 -6.98
N GLN A 163 -16.73 5.14 -6.81
CA GLN A 163 -17.83 5.88 -6.21
C GLN A 163 -17.98 7.23 -6.91
N ALA A 164 -19.19 7.54 -7.37
CA ALA A 164 -19.53 8.70 -8.19
C ALA A 164 -18.64 8.85 -9.44
N GLY A 165 -18.30 7.71 -10.07
CA GLY A 165 -17.45 7.64 -11.26
C GLY A 165 -15.97 7.92 -11.03
N VAL A 166 -15.51 7.94 -9.78
CA VAL A 166 -14.11 8.17 -9.40
C VAL A 166 -13.52 6.89 -8.83
N ASN A 167 -12.33 6.51 -9.29
CA ASN A 167 -11.54 5.43 -8.69
C ASN A 167 -10.94 5.91 -7.38
N ILE A 168 -11.22 5.19 -6.30
CA ILE A 168 -10.76 5.50 -4.94
C ILE A 168 -9.89 4.34 -4.49
N TYR A 169 -8.63 4.64 -4.17
CA TYR A 169 -7.64 3.68 -3.70
C TYR A 169 -7.52 3.76 -2.18
N PRO A 170 -7.75 2.67 -1.43
CA PRO A 170 -7.66 2.70 0.03
C PRO A 170 -6.30 3.19 0.53
N LEU A 171 -5.22 2.78 -0.14
CA LEU A 171 -3.85 3.19 0.21
C LEU A 171 -3.62 4.71 0.10
N GLU A 172 -4.28 5.40 -0.83
CA GLU A 172 -4.19 6.86 -0.94
C GLU A 172 -4.71 7.54 0.34
N ILE A 173 -5.83 7.03 0.85
CA ILE A 173 -6.45 7.52 2.08
C ILE A 173 -5.59 7.14 3.28
N GLU A 174 -5.06 5.91 3.33
CA GLU A 174 -4.13 5.48 4.38
C GLU A 174 -2.91 6.40 4.45
N ARG A 175 -2.27 6.72 3.32
CA ARG A 175 -1.12 7.64 3.26
C ARG A 175 -1.47 9.02 3.82
N ALA A 176 -2.58 9.61 3.38
CA ALA A 176 -3.01 10.92 3.87
C ALA A 176 -3.30 10.96 5.39
N ILE A 177 -3.80 9.85 5.95
CA ILE A 177 -4.05 9.74 7.40
C ILE A 177 -2.74 9.47 8.15
N TYR A 178 -1.81 8.72 7.56
CA TYR A 178 -0.53 8.36 8.14
C TYR A 178 0.38 9.57 8.40
N GLU A 179 0.26 10.64 7.60
CA GLU A 179 1.00 11.89 7.79
C GLU A 179 0.77 12.54 9.17
N HIS A 180 -0.30 12.17 9.88
CA HIS A 180 -0.55 12.71 11.20
C HIS A 180 0.40 12.09 12.24
N PRO A 181 1.16 12.89 13.04
CA PRO A 181 2.14 12.40 14.03
C PRO A 181 1.60 11.51 15.17
N SER A 182 0.30 11.28 15.20
CA SER A 182 -0.40 10.55 16.24
C SER A 182 -0.99 9.22 15.77
N VAL A 183 -0.86 8.94 14.47
CA VAL A 183 -1.30 7.70 13.83
C VAL A 183 -0.08 6.80 13.73
N ALA A 184 -0.11 5.66 14.41
CA ALA A 184 0.97 4.67 14.32
C ALA A 184 0.78 3.74 13.11
N GLU A 185 -0.48 3.40 12.82
CA GLU A 185 -0.93 2.55 11.73
C GLU A 185 -2.35 2.98 11.34
N VAL A 186 -2.75 2.71 10.10
CA VAL A 186 -4.09 2.96 9.57
C VAL A 186 -4.38 1.94 8.50
N TYR A 187 -5.63 1.48 8.45
CA TYR A 187 -6.13 0.57 7.44
C TYR A 187 -7.42 1.14 6.86
N VAL A 188 -7.57 1.09 5.55
CA VAL A 188 -8.77 1.55 4.85
C VAL A 188 -9.33 0.40 4.03
N PHE A 189 -10.62 0.14 4.16
CA PHE A 189 -11.25 -0.97 3.46
C PHE A 189 -12.70 -0.66 3.08
N GLY A 190 -13.16 -1.28 1.99
CA GLY A 190 -14.51 -1.12 1.50
C GLY A 190 -15.43 -2.24 2.00
N ILE A 191 -16.56 -1.88 2.63
CA ILE A 191 -17.62 -2.83 3.00
C ILE A 191 -18.77 -2.70 1.99
N PRO A 192 -19.29 -3.82 1.42
CA PRO A 192 -20.46 -3.78 0.56
C PRO A 192 -21.65 -3.03 1.22
N ASP A 193 -22.26 -2.11 0.49
CA ASP A 193 -23.40 -1.33 0.96
C ASP A 193 -24.56 -1.39 -0.05
N PRO A 194 -25.72 -1.97 0.36
CA PRO A 194 -26.85 -2.16 -0.54
C PRO A 194 -27.56 -0.86 -0.93
N LEU A 195 -27.27 0.26 -0.25
CA LEU A 195 -27.92 1.56 -0.47
C LEU A 195 -27.11 2.48 -1.41
N ILE A 196 -26.00 2.01 -1.99
CA ILE A 196 -25.30 2.74 -3.05
C ILE A 196 -25.92 2.34 -4.40
N ASP A 197 -26.62 3.30 -5.00
CA ASP A 197 -27.31 3.13 -6.27
C ASP A 197 -26.45 3.70 -7.41
N GLU A 198 -25.45 2.93 -7.86
CA GLU A 198 -24.62 3.26 -9.02
C GLU A 198 -24.56 2.08 -10.01
N VAL A 199 -24.47 2.40 -11.30
CA VAL A 199 -24.79 1.56 -12.49
C VAL A 199 -23.60 0.72 -12.98
N SER A 200 -22.74 0.20 -12.11
CA SER A 200 -21.57 -0.59 -12.56
C SER A 200 -21.36 -1.85 -11.73
N ASP A 201 -20.99 -2.96 -12.40
CA ASP A 201 -20.67 -4.27 -11.85
C ASP A 201 -19.44 -4.30 -10.90
N THR A 202 -18.90 -3.13 -10.54
CA THR A 202 -17.81 -2.99 -9.59
C THR A 202 -18.40 -2.86 -8.18
N ILE A 203 -18.05 -3.80 -7.30
CA ILE A 203 -18.63 -4.01 -5.96
C ILE A 203 -18.96 -2.68 -5.26
N LYS A 204 -20.26 -2.47 -4.98
CA LYS A 204 -20.86 -1.32 -4.26
C LYS A 204 -20.32 -1.25 -2.84
N LYS A 205 -19.15 -0.65 -2.62
CA LYS A 205 -18.50 -0.59 -1.30
C LYS A 205 -18.57 0.83 -0.71
N ARG A 206 -18.87 0.93 0.58
CA ARG A 206 -18.58 2.13 1.39
C ARG A 206 -17.21 1.98 2.03
N MET A 207 -16.42 3.05 2.01
CA MET A 207 -15.09 3.07 2.62
C MET A 207 -15.17 3.31 4.13
N TYR A 208 -14.37 2.53 4.86
CA TYR A 208 -14.17 2.64 6.29
C TYR A 208 -12.68 2.74 6.60
N VAL A 209 -12.32 3.52 7.61
CA VAL A 209 -10.97 3.63 8.15
C VAL A 209 -10.93 2.93 9.50
N GLU A 210 -9.96 2.04 9.72
CA GLU A 210 -9.66 1.41 11.00
C GLU A 210 -8.26 1.85 11.46
N ILE A 211 -8.19 2.50 12.63
CA ILE A 211 -6.94 2.94 13.24
C ILE A 211 -6.74 2.11 14.52
N PRO A 212 -5.72 1.22 14.59
CA PRO A 212 -5.41 0.49 15.81
C PRO A 212 -4.71 1.40 16.82
N PHE A 213 -5.11 1.29 18.09
CA PHE A 213 -4.48 2.01 19.20
C PHE A 213 -4.01 1.03 20.28
N ILE A 214 -2.74 1.16 20.67
CA ILE A 214 -2.14 0.47 21.80
C ILE A 214 -1.99 1.48 22.95
N GLY A 215 -2.74 1.30 24.05
CA GLY A 215 -2.48 1.97 25.32
C GLY A 215 -2.96 3.43 25.54
N GLN A 216 -3.73 4.06 24.63
CA GLN A 216 -4.24 5.44 24.85
C GLN A 216 -5.70 5.51 25.37
N LYS A 217 -5.98 6.51 26.24
CA LYS A 217 -7.33 6.77 26.80
C LYS A 217 -8.30 7.34 25.75
N LYS A 218 -9.54 6.85 25.77
CA LYS A 218 -10.69 7.17 24.88
C LYS A 218 -10.94 8.65 24.54
N HIS A 219 -10.55 9.57 25.42
CA HIS A 219 -10.81 11.01 25.27
C HIS A 219 -9.83 11.74 24.34
N ALA A 220 -8.56 11.30 24.30
CA ALA A 220 -7.58 11.81 23.32
C ALA A 220 -7.94 11.36 21.88
N MET A 221 -8.67 10.24 21.76
CA MET A 221 -9.07 9.62 20.50
C MET A 221 -10.17 10.42 19.77
N LYS A 222 -11.18 10.94 20.47
CA LYS A 222 -12.23 11.79 19.85
C LYS A 222 -11.67 13.08 19.24
N LYS A 223 -10.69 13.73 19.89
CA LYS A 223 -10.07 14.96 19.36
C LYS A 223 -9.27 14.73 18.07
N LYS A 224 -8.56 13.61 17.95
CA LYS A 224 -7.78 13.24 16.74
C LYS A 224 -8.69 12.91 15.55
N VAL A 225 -9.80 12.26 15.80
CA VAL A 225 -10.83 11.94 14.80
C VAL A 225 -11.52 13.20 14.26
N ILE A 226 -11.89 14.12 15.16
CA ILE A 226 -12.46 15.43 14.78
C ILE A 226 -11.42 16.29 14.03
N TYR A 227 -10.12 16.11 14.29
CA TYR A 227 -9.08 16.81 13.55
C TYR A 227 -8.86 16.22 12.14
N LEU A 228 -8.85 14.90 12.00
CA LEU A 228 -8.84 14.23 10.69
C LEU A 228 -10.07 14.63 9.86
N SER A 229 -11.24 14.78 10.50
CA SER A 229 -12.46 15.28 9.84
C SER A 229 -12.26 16.70 9.32
N ASN A 230 -11.67 17.59 10.13
CA ASN A 230 -11.44 18.98 9.76
C ASN A 230 -10.36 19.15 8.67
N ASN A 231 -9.27 18.38 8.70
CA ASN A 231 -8.15 18.49 7.76
C ASN A 231 -8.37 17.80 6.42
N LEU A 232 -9.09 16.69 6.41
CA LEU A 232 -9.56 16.05 5.16
C LEU A 232 -10.76 16.81 4.55
N ARG A 233 -11.20 17.92 5.19
CA ARG A 233 -12.49 18.60 4.96
C ARG A 233 -13.60 17.59 4.75
N SER A 234 -13.63 16.57 5.61
CA SER A 234 -14.55 15.47 5.53
C SER A 234 -15.39 15.31 6.78
N ASP A 235 -16.71 15.25 6.61
CA ASP A 235 -17.63 14.93 7.69
C ASP A 235 -17.46 13.46 8.09
N LEU A 236 -16.48 13.19 8.97
CA LEU A 236 -16.32 11.91 9.66
C LEU A 236 -17.37 11.85 10.77
N HIS A 237 -18.56 11.35 10.46
CA HIS A 237 -19.63 11.12 11.42
C HIS A 237 -19.86 9.63 11.66
N GLY A 238 -20.07 9.26 12.92
CA GLY A 238 -20.38 7.89 13.32
C GLY A 238 -19.15 6.99 13.25
N GLY A 239 -18.47 6.88 14.39
CA GLY A 239 -17.44 5.86 14.57
C GLY A 239 -17.73 5.08 15.84
N ASP A 240 -17.90 3.77 15.69
CA ASP A 240 -18.07 2.86 16.81
C ASP A 240 -16.70 2.29 17.19
N PHE A 241 -16.45 2.19 18.50
CA PHE A 241 -15.26 1.55 19.04
C PHE A 241 -15.53 0.06 19.13
N PHE A 242 -14.68 -0.75 18.50
CA PHE A 242 -14.72 -2.20 18.66
C PHE A 242 -13.38 -2.72 19.17
N THR A 243 -13.44 -3.76 19.99
CA THR A 243 -12.27 -4.51 20.46
C THR A 243 -12.21 -5.83 19.69
N LYS A 244 -11.09 -6.13 19.02
CA LYS A 244 -10.80 -7.50 18.57
C LYS A 244 -9.75 -8.12 19.50
N PRO A 245 -9.78 -9.43 19.76
CA PRO A 245 -8.74 -10.08 20.55
C PRO A 245 -7.37 -10.00 19.84
N PRO A 246 -6.26 -9.83 20.58
CA PRO A 246 -6.18 -9.70 22.04
C PRO A 246 -6.61 -8.31 22.57
N PRO A 247 -7.09 -8.21 23.82
CA PRO A 247 -7.79 -7.04 24.40
C PRO A 247 -6.94 -5.75 24.57
N SER A 248 -5.72 -5.73 24.03
CA SER A 248 -4.79 -4.61 24.06
C SER A 248 -4.83 -3.73 22.80
N VAL A 249 -5.65 -4.08 21.79
CA VAL A 249 -5.80 -3.30 20.54
C VAL A 249 -7.22 -2.77 20.40
N TYR A 250 -7.36 -1.44 20.44
CA TYR A 250 -8.63 -0.76 20.20
C TYR A 250 -8.71 -0.32 18.75
N PHE A 251 -9.83 -0.60 18.09
CA PHE A 251 -10.08 -0.17 16.73
C PHE A 251 -11.12 0.95 16.73
N PHE A 252 -10.79 2.03 16.03
CA PHE A 252 -11.76 3.08 15.74
C PHE A 252 -12.12 3.04 14.27
N THR A 253 -13.36 2.66 13.97
CA THR A 253 -13.85 2.56 12.59
C THR A 253 -14.58 3.84 12.21
N ILE A 254 -14.19 4.48 11.11
CA ILE A 254 -14.79 5.73 10.63
C ILE A 254 -15.35 5.56 9.24
N LYS A 255 -16.60 5.95 9.02
CA LYS A 255 -17.21 6.03 7.70
C LYS A 255 -16.74 7.29 6.95
N ILE A 256 -16.32 7.14 5.69
CA ILE A 256 -15.87 8.25 4.84
C ILE A 256 -17.00 8.73 3.92
N ARG A 257 -17.23 10.05 3.81
CA ARG A 257 -18.22 10.65 2.91
C ARG A 257 -17.59 11.19 1.61
N LEU A 258 -18.25 10.92 0.49
CA LEU A 258 -17.87 11.19 -0.91
C LEU A 258 -17.45 12.63 -1.25
N SER A 259 -18.13 13.64 -0.70
CA SER A 259 -17.91 15.06 -1.04
C SER A 259 -16.47 15.53 -0.81
N ASN A 260 -15.68 14.73 -0.08
CA ASN A 260 -14.41 15.11 0.50
C ASN A 260 -13.22 14.39 -0.16
N ILE A 261 -13.48 13.24 -0.80
CA ILE A 261 -12.47 12.45 -1.52
C ILE A 261 -11.99 13.20 -2.78
N ARG A 262 -12.89 13.92 -3.48
CA ARG A 262 -12.55 14.78 -4.61
C ARG A 262 -11.57 15.92 -4.25
N THR A 263 -11.55 16.35 -2.99
CA THR A 263 -10.65 17.42 -2.50
C THR A 263 -9.26 16.87 -2.19
N LEU A 264 -9.16 15.63 -1.69
CA LEU A 264 -7.87 14.92 -1.53
C LEU A 264 -7.22 14.64 -2.89
N ALA A 265 -7.98 14.05 -3.82
CA ALA A 265 -7.48 13.71 -5.15
C ALA A 265 -7.03 14.96 -5.96
N ARG A 266 -7.68 16.12 -5.77
CA ARG A 266 -7.28 17.39 -6.42
C ARG A 266 -5.97 17.98 -5.90
N ARG A 267 -5.54 17.68 -4.67
CA ARG A 267 -4.21 18.12 -4.17
C ARG A 267 -3.06 17.43 -4.91
N LYS A 268 -3.28 16.21 -5.42
CA LYS A 268 -2.34 15.49 -6.30
C LYS A 268 -1.98 16.36 -7.51
N ALA A 269 -2.96 16.98 -8.16
CA ALA A 269 -2.75 17.80 -9.36
C ALA A 269 -1.94 19.10 -9.13
N MET A 270 -1.84 19.61 -7.90
CA MET A 270 -1.00 20.78 -7.60
C MET A 270 0.42 20.42 -7.16
N HIS A 271 0.63 19.22 -6.60
CA HIS A 271 1.97 18.74 -6.22
C HIS A 271 2.70 18.00 -7.35
N THR A 272 2.03 17.61 -8.44
CA THR A 272 2.69 17.10 -9.66
C THR A 272 3.20 18.22 -10.58
N THR A 273 3.11 19.50 -10.19
CA THR A 273 3.63 20.63 -10.98
C THR A 273 4.96 21.18 -10.46
N TYR A 274 5.53 20.59 -9.41
CA TYR A 274 6.88 20.94 -8.94
C TYR A 274 7.59 19.70 -8.41
N ALA A 275 8.21 18.94 -9.31
CA ALA A 275 9.43 18.16 -9.14
C ALA A 275 9.81 17.55 -10.49
#